data_AF-A0A8H7SW80-F1
#
_entry.id   AF-A0A8H7SW80-F1
#
_cell.length_a   1.000
_cell.length_b   1.000
_cell.length_c   1.000
_cell.angle_alpha   90.00
_cell.angle_beta   90.00
_cell.angle_gamma   90.00
#
_symmetry.space_group_name_H-M   'P 1'
#
loop_
_entity.id
_entity.type
_entity.pdbx_description
1 polymer ?
#
loop_
_entity_poly.entity_id
_entity_poly.type
_entity_poly.pdbx_seq_one_letter_code
_entity_poly.pdbx_strand_id
1 'polypeptide(L)'
;MSQDGQENLFNEHGEKVYDPMEDVLTQIDDPNIVLETITNRGTYLSAKRPRKSYCDTTRESFIDRMLEQPQERGLVAKVARELNVKYRTALNWWHIYEETEGVPYKNSEKNSGPKSSFTTEHNEYITKLLDNDPQIFADDIINSLTEQFEGFTISKSQMNNHLHNTMLITYNHRFLHNLEKPL
;
A
#
# COMPACT_ATOMS: atom_id res chain seq x y z
N MET A 1 -21.07 -20.32 -8.65
CA MET A 1 -19.97 -20.81 -9.49
C MET A 1 -18.92 -19.72 -9.50
N SER A 2 -17.82 -19.95 -8.78
CA SER A 2 -16.68 -19.02 -8.67
C SER A 2 -15.81 -19.17 -9.91
N GLN A 3 -15.40 -18.07 -10.53
CA GLN A 3 -14.36 -18.09 -11.56
C GLN A 3 -13.15 -17.28 -11.09
N ASP A 4 -12.03 -17.98 -11.22
CA ASP A 4 -10.70 -17.69 -10.68
C ASP A 4 -10.12 -16.37 -11.15
N GLY A 5 -9.47 -15.68 -10.20
CA GLY A 5 -8.56 -14.58 -10.44
C GLY A 5 -7.26 -15.06 -11.07
N GLN A 6 -7.27 -15.26 -12.39
CA GLN A 6 -6.04 -15.23 -13.19
C GLN A 6 -5.74 -13.77 -13.55
N GLU A 7 -5.13 -13.04 -12.61
CA GLU A 7 -4.60 -11.72 -12.87
C GLU A 7 -3.41 -11.80 -13.85
N ASN A 8 -3.60 -11.26 -15.05
CA ASN A 8 -2.61 -10.54 -15.86
C ASN A 8 -1.17 -11.09 -15.94
N LEU A 9 -0.99 -12.36 -16.32
CA LEU A 9 0.34 -12.93 -16.59
C LEU A 9 0.95 -12.48 -17.93
N PHE A 10 0.24 -11.72 -18.77
CA PHE A 10 0.71 -11.38 -20.12
C PHE A 10 0.49 -9.90 -20.48
N ASN A 11 1.46 -9.29 -21.16
CA ASN A 11 1.38 -7.91 -21.65
C ASN A 11 0.58 -7.84 -22.96
N GLU A 12 0.36 -6.64 -23.50
CA GLU A 12 -0.37 -6.40 -24.75
C GLU A 12 0.30 -6.98 -26.00
N HIS A 13 1.52 -7.50 -25.88
CA HIS A 13 2.26 -8.20 -26.91
C HIS A 13 2.26 -9.74 -26.72
N GLY A 14 1.53 -10.24 -25.72
CA GLY A 14 1.45 -11.67 -25.40
C GLY A 14 2.68 -12.22 -24.67
N GLU A 15 3.57 -11.36 -24.19
CA GLU A 15 4.76 -11.78 -23.43
C GLU A 15 4.40 -11.91 -21.95
N LYS A 16 4.98 -12.91 -21.26
CA LYS A 16 4.76 -13.09 -19.83
C LYS A 16 5.23 -11.83 -19.09
N VAL A 17 4.34 -11.15 -18.37
CA VAL A 17 4.73 -10.08 -17.45
C VAL A 17 5.49 -10.77 -16.33
N TYR A 18 6.80 -10.65 -16.38
CA TYR A 18 7.67 -11.15 -15.32
C TYR A 18 7.31 -10.41 -14.02
N ASP A 19 6.69 -11.13 -13.08
CA ASP A 19 6.58 -10.68 -11.70
C ASP A 19 7.94 -10.96 -11.03
N PRO A 20 8.69 -9.93 -10.61
CA PRO A 20 9.94 -10.11 -9.90
C PRO A 20 9.83 -10.96 -8.62
N MET A 21 8.62 -11.19 -8.10
CA MET A 21 8.36 -12.03 -6.93
C MET A 21 8.20 -13.53 -7.25
N GLU A 22 7.88 -13.93 -8.49
CA GLU A 22 7.66 -15.35 -8.85
C GLU A 22 8.92 -16.20 -8.65
N ASP A 23 10.07 -15.70 -9.10
CA ASP A 23 11.35 -16.41 -8.96
C ASP A 23 11.87 -16.41 -7.51
N VAL A 24 11.44 -15.45 -6.68
CA VAL A 24 11.88 -15.34 -5.27
C VAL A 24 11.08 -16.29 -4.37
N LEU A 25 9.78 -16.44 -4.60
CA LEU A 25 8.90 -17.29 -3.79
C LEU A 25 9.07 -18.79 -4.10
N THR A 26 9.49 -19.14 -5.32
CA THR A 26 9.72 -20.53 -5.75
C THR A 26 11.04 -21.12 -5.25
N GLN A 27 11.92 -20.31 -4.65
CA GLN A 27 13.22 -20.74 -4.10
C GLN A 27 13.20 -20.91 -2.56
N ILE A 28 12.05 -20.69 -1.92
CA ILE A 28 11.89 -20.74 -0.46
C ILE A 28 11.24 -22.07 -0.07
N ASP A 29 12.04 -23.13 -0.03
CA ASP A 29 11.62 -24.46 0.46
C ASP A 29 11.94 -24.68 1.95
N ASP A 30 12.64 -23.73 2.61
CA ASP A 30 13.09 -23.84 4.00
C ASP A 30 12.25 -22.97 4.95
N PRO A 31 11.59 -23.54 5.99
CA PRO A 31 10.80 -22.80 6.97
C PRO A 31 11.63 -21.91 7.91
N ASN A 32 12.97 -21.98 7.90
CA ASN A 32 13.86 -21.17 8.74
C ASN A 32 14.58 -20.06 7.95
N ILE A 33 13.87 -19.32 7.09
CA ILE A 33 14.48 -18.17 6.39
C ILE A 33 14.78 -17.02 7.37
N VAL A 34 16.07 -16.65 7.40
CA VAL A 34 16.54 -15.40 7.97
C VAL A 34 15.90 -14.24 7.19
N LEU A 35 15.18 -13.37 7.91
CA LEU A 35 14.40 -12.22 7.40
C LEU A 35 15.19 -11.22 6.55
N GLU A 36 16.52 -11.32 6.54
CA GLU A 36 17.43 -10.49 5.73
C GLU A 36 17.25 -10.72 4.21
N THR A 37 16.71 -11.88 3.82
CA THR A 37 16.44 -12.25 2.42
C THR A 37 15.14 -11.67 1.86
N ILE A 38 14.24 -11.18 2.73
CA ILE A 38 13.02 -10.50 2.29
C ILE A 38 13.42 -9.07 1.96
N THR A 39 13.50 -8.77 0.66
CA THR A 39 13.76 -7.43 0.14
C THR A 39 13.07 -6.38 1.00
N ASN A 40 13.86 -5.54 1.70
CA ASN A 40 13.34 -4.52 2.60
C ASN A 40 12.24 -3.71 1.89
N ARG A 41 11.13 -3.45 2.57
CA ARG A 41 9.98 -2.66 2.07
C ARG A 41 10.43 -1.37 1.38
N GLY A 42 11.48 -0.72 1.88
CA GLY A 42 12.09 0.46 1.26
C GLY A 42 12.61 0.18 -0.15
N THR A 43 13.34 -0.93 -0.33
CA THR A 43 13.87 -1.37 -1.62
C THR A 43 12.74 -1.74 -2.58
N TYR A 44 11.73 -2.48 -2.13
CA TYR A 44 10.54 -2.81 -2.95
C TYR A 44 9.78 -1.55 -3.40
N LEU A 45 9.53 -0.61 -2.47
CA LEU A 45 8.85 0.64 -2.81
C LEU A 45 9.70 1.52 -3.74
N SER A 46 11.02 1.48 -3.63
CA SER A 46 11.92 2.21 -4.52
C SER A 46 11.99 1.60 -5.94
N ALA A 47 11.85 0.28 -6.07
CA ALA A 47 11.82 -0.42 -7.35
C ALA A 47 10.43 -0.32 -8.04
N LYS A 48 9.37 -0.07 -7.26
CA LYS A 48 8.01 0.05 -7.79
C LYS A 48 7.89 1.32 -8.64
N ARG A 49 7.59 1.14 -9.93
CA ARG A 49 7.38 2.27 -10.84
C ARG A 49 6.28 3.19 -10.30
N PRO A 50 6.51 4.52 -10.19
CA PRO A 50 5.49 5.43 -9.72
C PRO A 50 4.30 5.41 -10.69
N ARG A 51 3.09 5.28 -10.15
CA ARG A 51 1.88 5.41 -10.97
C ARG A 51 1.84 6.82 -11.56
N LYS A 52 1.64 6.92 -12.88
CA LYS A 52 1.46 8.21 -13.56
C LYS A 52 0.29 8.95 -12.93
N SER A 53 0.56 10.09 -12.31
CA SER A 53 -0.47 10.97 -11.75
C SER A 53 -0.75 12.08 -12.74
N TYR A 54 -2.03 12.35 -12.98
CA TYR A 54 -2.49 13.47 -13.78
C TYR A 54 -3.01 14.56 -12.84
N CYS A 55 -2.78 15.83 -13.16
CA CYS A 55 -3.33 16.96 -12.41
C CYS A 55 -4.79 17.22 -12.82
N ASP A 56 -5.51 17.97 -12.00
CA ASP A 56 -6.94 18.23 -12.21
C ASP A 56 -7.20 19.04 -13.48
N THR A 57 -6.33 19.99 -13.80
CA THR A 57 -6.40 20.73 -15.08
C THR A 57 -6.29 19.83 -16.31
N THR A 58 -5.58 18.70 -16.23
CA THR A 58 -5.55 17.71 -17.33
C THR A 58 -6.86 16.96 -17.46
N ARG A 59 -7.55 16.70 -16.33
CA ARG A 59 -8.87 16.05 -16.31
C ARG A 59 -9.93 16.99 -16.87
N GLU A 60 -9.93 18.24 -16.44
CA GLU A 60 -10.82 19.30 -16.94
C GLU A 60 -10.62 19.48 -18.45
N SER A 61 -9.38 19.70 -18.90
CA SER A 61 -9.05 19.84 -20.32
C SER A 61 -9.45 18.62 -21.16
N PHE A 62 -9.42 17.42 -20.57
CA PHE A 62 -9.90 16.21 -21.24
C PHE A 62 -11.42 16.26 -21.44
N ILE A 63 -12.18 16.60 -20.39
CA ILE A 63 -13.64 16.68 -20.45
C ILE A 63 -14.09 17.81 -21.40
N ASP A 64 -13.48 18.99 -21.33
CA ASP A 64 -13.81 20.13 -22.20
C ASP A 64 -13.68 19.74 -23.68
N ARG A 65 -12.56 19.10 -24.06
CA ARG A 65 -12.32 18.62 -25.43
C ARG A 65 -13.30 17.54 -25.87
N MET A 66 -13.76 16.70 -24.94
CA MET A 66 -14.77 15.68 -25.24
C MET A 66 -16.14 16.31 -25.52
N LEU A 67 -16.49 17.38 -24.79
CA LEU A 67 -17.76 18.11 -24.96
C LEU A 67 -17.77 19.02 -26.20
N GLU A 68 -16.61 19.53 -26.62
CA GLU A 68 -16.48 20.36 -27.82
C GLU A 68 -16.70 19.58 -29.12
N GLN A 69 -16.44 18.26 -29.14
CA GLN A 69 -16.45 17.44 -30.38
C GLN A 69 -17.16 16.08 -30.24
N PRO A 70 -18.39 16.00 -29.70
CA PRO A 70 -18.99 14.75 -29.23
C PRO A 70 -19.27 13.70 -30.33
N GLN A 71 -19.15 14.03 -31.62
CA GLN A 71 -19.47 13.15 -32.73
C GLN A 71 -18.26 12.52 -33.43
N GLU A 72 -17.02 12.83 -33.03
CA GLU A 72 -15.84 12.24 -33.66
C GLU A 72 -15.58 10.81 -33.17
N ARG A 73 -15.67 9.83 -34.07
CA ARG A 73 -15.32 8.44 -33.75
C ARG A 73 -13.84 8.36 -33.37
N GLY A 74 -13.55 7.81 -32.19
CA GLY A 74 -12.17 7.69 -31.68
C GLY A 74 -11.65 8.93 -30.97
N LEU A 75 -12.50 9.92 -30.68
CA LEU A 75 -12.14 11.14 -29.96
C LEU A 75 -11.39 10.86 -28.65
N VAL A 76 -11.85 9.92 -27.83
CA VAL A 76 -11.17 9.52 -26.57
C VAL A 76 -9.70 9.19 -26.80
N ALA A 77 -9.38 8.42 -27.84
CA ALA A 77 -8.00 8.04 -28.15
C ALA A 77 -7.17 9.19 -28.73
N LYS A 78 -7.80 10.13 -29.44
CA LYS A 78 -7.17 11.34 -29.96
C LYS A 78 -6.82 12.30 -28.81
N VAL A 79 -7.81 12.69 -28.01
CA VAL A 79 -7.64 13.60 -26.87
C VAL A 79 -6.68 13.01 -25.82
N ALA A 80 -6.76 11.70 -25.56
CA ALA A 80 -5.82 11.02 -24.66
C ALA A 80 -4.37 11.14 -25.15
N ARG A 81 -4.11 10.97 -26.46
CA ARG A 81 -2.77 11.14 -27.02
C ARG A 81 -2.29 12.59 -26.92
N GLU A 82 -3.14 13.55 -27.25
CA GLU A 82 -2.83 14.99 -27.18
C GLU A 82 -2.48 15.45 -25.76
N LEU A 83 -3.20 14.93 -24.76
CA LEU A 83 -2.96 15.25 -23.35
C LEU A 83 -1.95 14.32 -22.67
N ASN A 84 -1.33 13.40 -23.42
CA ASN A 84 -0.41 12.38 -22.89
C ASN A 84 -1.02 11.55 -21.73
N VAL A 85 -2.32 11.26 -21.82
CA VAL A 85 -3.09 10.43 -20.90
C VAL A 85 -3.16 9.01 -21.44
N LYS A 86 -2.98 8.01 -20.57
CA LYS A 86 -3.18 6.61 -20.96
C LYS A 86 -4.62 6.40 -21.40
N TYR A 87 -4.82 5.76 -22.55
CA TYR A 87 -6.14 5.52 -23.13
C TYR A 87 -7.16 4.94 -22.12
N ARG A 88 -6.77 3.89 -21.37
CA ARG A 88 -7.63 3.30 -20.33
C ARG A 88 -8.06 4.29 -19.25
N THR A 89 -7.18 5.21 -18.86
CA THR A 89 -7.49 6.25 -17.88
C THR A 89 -8.47 7.27 -18.46
N ALA A 90 -8.24 7.71 -19.69
CA ALA A 90 -9.14 8.62 -20.41
C ALA A 90 -10.54 8.00 -20.62
N LEU A 91 -10.60 6.72 -21.00
CA LEU A 91 -11.86 6.00 -21.15
C LEU A 91 -12.64 5.93 -19.83
N ASN A 92 -11.95 5.60 -18.73
CA ASN A 92 -12.56 5.60 -17.40
C ASN A 92 -13.03 6.99 -16.97
N TRP A 93 -12.28 8.05 -17.29
CA TRP A 93 -12.71 9.42 -17.00
C TRP A 93 -13.98 9.80 -17.76
N TRP A 94 -14.05 9.41 -19.04
CA TRP A 94 -15.24 9.65 -19.85
C TRP A 94 -16.46 8.94 -19.29
N HIS A 95 -16.34 7.65 -18.91
CA HIS A 95 -17.45 6.92 -18.28
C HIS A 95 -17.92 7.54 -16.97
N ILE A 96 -17.00 7.95 -16.08
CA ILE A 96 -17.38 8.61 -14.82
C ILE A 96 -18.13 9.93 -15.11
N TYR A 97 -17.68 10.68 -16.12
CA TYR A 97 -18.35 11.91 -16.52
C TYR A 97 -19.74 11.63 -17.10
N GLU A 98 -19.89 10.62 -17.96
CA GLU A 98 -21.20 10.20 -18.49
C GLU A 98 -22.18 9.77 -17.37
N GLU A 99 -21.66 9.15 -16.29
CA GLU A 99 -22.46 8.70 -15.16
C GLU A 99 -22.82 9.82 -14.16
N THR A 100 -21.95 10.81 -13.99
CA THR A 100 -22.05 11.79 -12.88
C THR A 100 -22.17 13.23 -13.32
N GLU A 101 -21.94 13.53 -14.60
CA GLU A 101 -21.77 14.88 -15.17
C GLU A 101 -20.65 15.70 -14.50
N GLY A 102 -19.83 15.07 -13.66
CA GLY A 102 -18.75 15.69 -12.91
C GLY A 102 -17.37 15.28 -13.40
N VAL A 103 -16.41 16.21 -13.35
CA VAL A 103 -15.01 15.90 -13.67
C VAL A 103 -14.47 14.89 -12.64
N PRO A 104 -13.80 13.80 -13.07
CA PRO A 104 -13.37 12.70 -12.21
C PRO A 104 -12.12 13.05 -11.38
N TYR A 105 -12.28 13.94 -10.41
CA TYR A 105 -11.21 14.36 -9.50
C TYR A 105 -10.72 13.21 -8.61
N LYS A 106 -9.45 13.28 -8.22
CA LYS A 106 -8.84 12.28 -7.35
C LYS A 106 -9.32 12.50 -5.92
N ASN A 107 -10.28 11.70 -5.45
CA ASN A 107 -10.75 11.74 -4.07
C ASN A 107 -9.67 11.19 -3.12
N SER A 108 -8.78 12.04 -2.61
CA SER A 108 -7.75 11.64 -1.64
C SER A 108 -8.36 11.14 -0.32
N GLU A 109 -9.48 11.74 0.12
CA GLU A 109 -10.16 11.39 1.37
C GLU A 109 -10.88 10.03 1.31
N LYS A 110 -11.44 9.65 0.15
CA LYS A 110 -12.17 8.38 -0.02
C LYS A 110 -11.25 7.17 -0.24
N ASN A 111 -9.96 7.41 -0.47
CA ASN A 111 -8.95 6.39 -0.74
C ASN A 111 -8.04 6.11 0.48
N SER A 112 -8.37 6.62 1.67
CA SER A 112 -7.76 6.06 2.87
C SER A 112 -8.18 4.59 2.92
N GLY A 113 -7.22 3.68 2.93
CA GLY A 113 -7.49 2.26 3.12
C GLY A 113 -8.29 2.01 4.40
N PRO A 114 -8.60 0.73 4.71
CA PRO A 114 -9.29 0.38 5.94
C PRO A 114 -8.71 1.14 7.14
N LYS A 115 -9.60 1.74 7.95
CA LYS A 115 -9.16 2.41 9.18
C LYS A 115 -8.35 1.40 9.99
N SER A 116 -7.21 1.84 10.53
CA SER A 116 -6.41 1.01 11.41
C SER A 116 -7.27 0.51 12.57
N SER A 117 -7.10 -0.77 12.95
CA SER A 117 -7.70 -1.33 14.16
C SER A 117 -7.08 -0.74 15.44
N PHE A 118 -5.91 -0.10 15.32
CA PHE A 118 -5.26 0.59 16.43
C PHE A 118 -5.85 1.99 16.63
N THR A 119 -6.31 2.24 17.84
CA THR A 119 -6.71 3.56 18.32
C THR A 119 -5.50 4.26 18.98
N THR A 120 -5.65 5.56 19.27
CA THR A 120 -4.66 6.29 20.07
C THR A 120 -4.45 5.66 21.44
N GLU A 121 -5.52 5.17 22.06
CA GLU A 121 -5.47 4.53 23.38
C GLU A 121 -4.63 3.24 23.37
N HIS A 122 -4.75 2.42 22.32
CA HIS A 122 -3.90 1.24 22.15
C HIS A 122 -2.41 1.64 22.06
N ASN A 123 -2.09 2.73 21.35
CA ASN A 123 -0.70 3.18 21.20
C ASN A 123 -0.11 3.70 22.51
N GLU A 124 -0.89 4.45 23.29
CA GLU A 124 -0.48 4.93 24.62
C GLU A 124 -0.24 3.76 25.57
N TYR A 125 -1.09 2.72 25.52
CA TYR A 125 -0.91 1.52 26.32
C TYR A 125 0.36 0.75 25.94
N ILE A 126 0.58 0.52 24.64
CA ILE A 126 1.80 -0.11 24.13
C ILE A 126 3.05 0.68 24.56
N THR A 127 3.00 2.01 24.52
CA THR A 127 4.12 2.87 24.96
C THR A 127 4.44 2.64 26.44
N LYS A 128 3.41 2.57 27.30
CA LYS A 128 3.59 2.27 28.73
C LYS A 128 4.19 0.88 28.96
N LEU A 129 3.80 -0.13 28.18
CA LEU A 129 4.37 -1.46 28.27
C LEU A 129 5.87 -1.45 27.92
N LEU A 130 6.24 -0.76 26.84
CA LEU A 130 7.63 -0.64 26.39
C LEU A 130 8.50 0.18 27.33
N ASP A 131 7.94 1.21 27.98
CA ASP A 131 8.66 2.01 28.97
C ASP A 131 8.96 1.19 30.23
N ASN A 132 8.06 0.28 30.61
CA ASN A 132 8.21 -0.59 31.77
C ASN A 132 9.13 -1.79 31.49
N ASP A 133 9.00 -2.41 30.32
CA ASP A 133 9.83 -3.52 29.85
C ASP A 133 10.22 -3.31 28.38
N PRO A 134 11.39 -2.71 28.12
CA PRO A 134 11.85 -2.47 26.75
C PRO A 134 12.19 -3.73 25.95
N GLN A 135 12.21 -4.92 26.57
CA GLN A 135 12.46 -6.21 25.91
C GLN A 135 11.20 -7.07 25.74
N ILE A 136 10.02 -6.53 26.09
CA ILE A 136 8.75 -7.23 25.97
C ILE A 136 8.52 -7.77 24.55
N PHE A 137 8.11 -9.03 24.43
CA PHE A 137 7.87 -9.65 23.14
C PHE A 137 6.52 -9.23 22.57
N ALA A 138 6.41 -9.23 21.25
CA ALA A 138 5.16 -8.89 20.57
C ALA A 138 3.98 -9.78 21.02
N ASP A 139 4.22 -11.05 21.36
CA ASP A 139 3.16 -11.95 21.85
C ASP A 139 2.63 -11.49 23.22
N ASP A 140 3.50 -11.02 24.10
CA ASP A 140 3.12 -10.51 25.43
C ASP A 140 2.35 -9.19 25.31
N ILE A 141 2.76 -8.31 24.39
CA ILE A 141 2.01 -7.08 24.07
C ILE A 141 0.61 -7.44 23.55
N ILE A 142 0.51 -8.43 22.66
CA ILE A 142 -0.79 -8.86 22.11
C ILE A 142 -1.69 -9.38 23.22
N ASN A 143 -1.19 -10.30 24.05
CA ASN A 143 -1.95 -10.87 25.16
C ASN A 143 -2.47 -9.75 26.09
N SER A 144 -1.56 -8.85 26.49
CA SER A 144 -1.89 -7.72 27.35
C SER A 144 -2.93 -6.76 26.73
N LEU A 145 -2.85 -6.48 25.43
CA LEU A 145 -3.86 -5.69 24.72
C LEU A 145 -5.21 -6.41 24.64
N THR A 146 -5.22 -7.71 24.35
CA THR A 146 -6.46 -8.48 24.26
C THR A 146 -7.15 -8.66 25.61
N GLU A 147 -6.39 -8.64 26.70
CA GLU A 147 -6.92 -8.63 28.07
C GLU A 147 -7.47 -7.25 28.47
N GLN A 148 -6.77 -6.17 28.09
CA GLN A 148 -7.13 -4.81 28.48
C GLN A 148 -8.28 -4.23 27.64
N PHE A 149 -8.39 -4.60 26.37
CA PHE A 149 -9.35 -4.04 25.41
C PHE A 149 -10.30 -5.13 24.91
N GLU A 150 -11.50 -5.19 25.48
CA GLU A 150 -12.51 -6.18 25.11
C GLU A 150 -12.86 -6.09 23.61
N GLY A 151 -12.86 -7.24 22.93
CA GLY A 151 -13.15 -7.33 21.49
C GLY A 151 -11.99 -6.92 20.57
N PHE A 152 -10.85 -6.48 21.11
CA PHE A 152 -9.66 -6.27 20.32
C PHE A 152 -9.02 -7.61 19.96
N THR A 153 -8.78 -7.84 18.67
CA THR A 153 -8.08 -9.04 18.18
C THR A 153 -7.07 -8.63 17.11
N ILE A 154 -5.88 -9.21 17.18
CA ILE A 154 -4.81 -8.87 16.26
C ILE A 154 -3.84 -10.06 16.08
N SER A 155 -3.31 -10.21 14.87
CA SER A 155 -2.26 -11.18 14.59
C SER A 155 -0.87 -10.64 14.94
N LYS A 156 0.08 -11.55 15.21
CA LYS A 156 1.50 -11.22 15.45
C LYS A 156 2.14 -10.40 14.32
N SER A 157 1.81 -10.72 13.07
CA SER A 157 2.28 -9.96 11.90
C SER A 157 1.76 -8.52 11.91
N GLN A 158 0.46 -8.32 12.18
CA GLN A 158 -0.13 -6.99 12.27
C GLN A 158 0.46 -6.18 13.43
N MET A 159 0.73 -6.80 14.58
CA MET A 159 1.41 -6.17 15.71
C MET A 159 2.81 -5.71 15.31
N ASN A 160 3.64 -6.62 14.77
CA ASN A 160 5.00 -6.30 14.36
C ASN A 160 5.04 -5.16 13.32
N ASN A 161 4.11 -5.19 12.36
CA ASN A 161 3.98 -4.13 11.36
C ASN A 161 3.62 -2.79 11.99
N HIS A 162 2.75 -2.77 13.00
CA HIS A 162 2.33 -1.55 13.68
C HIS A 162 3.44 -0.96 14.55
N LEU A 163 4.15 -1.79 15.32
CA LEU A 163 5.30 -1.36 16.13
C LEU A 163 6.39 -0.74 15.25
N HIS A 164 6.73 -1.40 14.15
CA HIS A 164 7.78 -0.95 13.24
C HIS A 164 7.39 0.30 12.42
N ASN A 165 6.22 0.30 11.80
CA ASN A 165 5.85 1.34 10.83
C ASN A 165 5.10 2.53 11.42
N THR A 166 4.32 2.31 12.48
CA THR A 166 3.47 3.36 13.08
C THR A 166 4.14 3.97 14.30
N MET A 167 4.64 3.13 15.21
CA MET A 167 5.29 3.60 16.43
C MET A 167 6.78 3.92 16.24
N LEU A 168 7.32 3.67 15.03
CA LEU A 168 8.72 3.88 14.68
C LEU A 168 9.70 3.24 15.68
N ILE A 169 9.30 2.13 16.30
CA ILE A 169 10.14 1.38 17.23
C ILE A 169 11.18 0.64 16.38
N THR A 170 12.20 1.39 15.97
CA THR A 170 13.49 0.81 15.61
C THR A 170 14.03 0.22 16.90
N TYR A 171 14.41 -1.06 16.88
CA TYR A 171 15.11 -1.72 17.99
C TYR A 171 16.11 -0.74 18.57
N ASN A 172 15.78 -0.15 19.71
CA ASN A 172 16.59 0.90 20.30
C ASN A 172 17.88 0.20 20.71
N HIS A 173 18.93 0.39 19.92
CA HIS A 173 20.30 -0.05 20.15
C HIS A 173 20.93 0.60 21.41
N ARG A 174 20.10 1.13 22.32
CA ARG A 174 20.46 1.73 23.60
C ARG A 174 20.88 0.68 24.63
N PHE A 175 20.69 -0.61 24.33
CA PHE A 175 21.21 -1.71 25.14
C PHE A 175 22.72 -1.95 24.99
N LEU A 176 23.41 -1.40 23.98
CA LEU A 176 24.86 -1.58 23.88
C LEU A 176 25.69 -0.58 24.70
N HIS A 177 25.11 0.54 25.17
CA HIS A 177 25.90 1.53 25.92
C HIS A 177 26.04 1.24 27.43
N ASN A 178 25.35 0.22 27.96
CA ASN A 178 25.37 -0.12 29.38
C ASN A 178 26.15 -1.41 29.72
N LEU A 179 26.80 -2.06 28.74
CA LEU A 179 27.64 -3.24 28.96
C LEU A 179 29.15 -2.98 28.80
N GLU A 180 29.59 -1.76 28.46
CA GLU A 180 31.01 -1.41 28.27
C GLU A 180 31.65 -0.66 29.44
N LYS A 181 31.04 -0.63 30.64
CA LYS A 181 31.72 -0.10 31.83
C LYS A 181 32.07 -1.23 32.80
N PRO A 182 33.29 -1.79 32.74
CA PRO A 182 33.83 -2.56 33.84
C PRO A 182 34.12 -1.62 35.04
N LEU A 183 33.85 -2.14 36.24
CA LEU A 183 34.30 -1.62 37.54
C LEU A 183 35.84 -1.67 37.65
#